data_AF-A0A2G6GKF9-F1
#
_entry.id   AF-A0A2G6GKF9-F1
#
_cell.length_a   1.000
_cell.length_b   1.000
_cell.length_c   1.000
_cell.angle_alpha   90.00
_cell.angle_beta   90.00
_cell.angle_gamma   90.00
#
_symmetry.space_group_name_H-M   'P 1'
#
loop_
_entity.id
_entity.type
_entity.pdbx_description
1 polymer ?
#
loop_
_entity_poly.entity_id
_entity_poly.type
_entity_poly.pdbx_seq_one_letter_code
_entity_poly.pdbx_strand_id
1 'polypeptide(L)'
;MKNRKFWILLSLLLVFAMALAACGGSTTEEPAEVVEEPAEVAEEPAEAAEEPAEAAEEPAEVVEEPAEEAETEEPTAEMAEVPFAVMPGGFLEQALNGDFAGTTVIVDGPFTNPDDVLFMESIAAFEEATGINVNYIGDKEFEGRISIA
;
A
#
# COMPACT_ATOMS: atom_id res chain seq x y z
N MET A 1 58.63 -8.66 -34.26
CA MET A 1 57.41 -8.99 -33.47
C MET A 1 57.15 -8.07 -32.26
N LYS A 2 57.99 -7.07 -31.98
CA LYS A 2 57.78 -6.14 -30.84
C LYS A 2 56.76 -5.03 -31.19
N ASN A 3 56.76 -4.59 -32.45
CA ASN A 3 55.89 -3.52 -32.94
C ASN A 3 54.43 -3.97 -33.10
N ARG A 4 54.18 -5.25 -33.41
CA ARG A 4 52.81 -5.78 -33.55
C ARG A 4 52.10 -5.86 -32.19
N LYS A 5 52.82 -6.25 -31.14
CA LYS A 5 52.32 -6.21 -29.75
C LYS A 5 52.13 -4.77 -29.26
N PHE A 6 53.04 -3.87 -29.64
CA PHE A 6 52.90 -2.43 -29.35
C PHE A 6 51.68 -1.80 -30.04
N TRP A 7 51.43 -2.12 -31.30
CA TRP A 7 50.24 -1.65 -32.04
C TRP A 7 48.94 -2.24 -31.50
N ILE A 8 48.95 -3.51 -31.09
CA ILE A 8 47.79 -4.14 -30.44
C ILE A 8 47.52 -3.51 -29.07
N LEU A 9 48.57 -3.23 -28.27
CA LEU A 9 48.42 -2.54 -26.98
C LEU A 9 47.95 -1.10 -27.16
N LEU A 10 48.44 -0.37 -28.16
CA LEU A 10 48.01 0.99 -28.47
C LEU A 10 46.53 1.02 -28.92
N SER A 11 46.11 0.08 -29.76
CA SER A 11 44.71 -0.08 -30.17
C SER A 11 43.80 -0.42 -28.99
N LEU A 12 44.24 -1.30 -28.08
CA LEU A 12 43.47 -1.69 -26.91
C LEU A 12 43.34 -0.53 -25.92
N LEU A 13 44.41 0.24 -25.73
CA LEU A 13 44.40 1.43 -24.87
C LEU A 13 43.48 2.53 -25.42
N LEU A 14 43.42 2.72 -26.74
CA LEU A 14 42.55 3.71 -27.37
C LEU A 14 41.06 3.33 -27.23
N VAL A 15 40.72 2.07 -27.43
CA VAL A 15 39.36 1.56 -27.20
C VAL A 15 38.96 1.66 -25.72
N PHE A 16 39.89 1.37 -24.81
CA PHE A 16 39.65 1.49 -23.37
C PHE A 16 39.43 2.94 -22.92
N ALA A 17 40.19 3.90 -23.47
CA ALA A 17 39.98 5.32 -23.21
C ALA A 17 38.62 5.82 -23.74
N MET A 18 38.18 5.32 -24.89
CA MET A 18 36.87 5.64 -25.45
C MET A 18 35.71 5.10 -24.60
N ALA A 19 35.90 3.93 -23.97
CA ALA A 19 34.93 3.37 -23.02
C ALA A 19 34.85 4.15 -21.69
N LEU A 20 35.98 4.67 -21.20
CA LEU A 20 36.03 5.49 -19.98
C LEU A 20 35.35 6.86 -20.16
N ALA A 21 35.49 7.49 -21.32
CA ALA A 21 34.81 8.75 -21.63
C ALA A 21 33.28 8.60 -21.73
N ALA A 22 32.79 7.42 -22.14
CA ALA A 22 31.37 7.13 -22.24
C ALA A 22 30.68 6.85 -20.89
N CYS A 23 31.44 6.64 -19.81
CA CYS A 23 30.92 6.35 -18.47
C CYS A 23 31.28 7.43 -17.44
N GLY A 24 31.76 8.60 -17.87
CA GLY A 24 32.25 9.66 -17.00
C GLY A 24 31.86 11.07 -17.47
N GLY A 25 30.56 11.36 -17.53
CA GLY A 25 30.04 12.73 -17.45
C GLY A 25 29.41 12.92 -16.07
N SER A 26 29.52 14.03 -15.36
CA SER A 26 30.08 15.36 -15.65
C SER A 26 30.17 16.11 -14.32
N THR A 27 31.32 16.72 -13.99
CA THR A 27 31.36 17.85 -13.04
C THR A 27 31.68 19.09 -13.86
N THR A 28 30.90 20.14 -13.68
CA THR A 28 31.23 21.50 -14.12
C THR A 28 30.82 22.41 -12.98
N GLU A 29 31.83 22.92 -12.27
CA GLU A 29 31.71 24.09 -11.41
C GLU A 29 31.56 25.33 -12.28
N GLU A 30 30.63 26.24 -11.97
CA GLU A 30 30.93 27.60 -11.46
C GLU A 30 29.62 28.42 -11.31
N PRO A 31 29.45 29.24 -10.25
CA PRO A 31 28.20 29.94 -9.94
C PRO A 31 28.13 31.38 -10.47
N ALA A 32 26.93 31.96 -10.35
CA ALA A 32 26.57 33.39 -10.42
C ALA A 32 26.25 33.99 -11.79
N GLU A 33 24.94 34.14 -12.04
CA GLU A 33 24.24 35.42 -12.26
C GLU A 33 22.89 35.13 -12.90
N VAL A 34 21.78 35.20 -12.14
CA VAL A 34 20.53 35.83 -12.63
C VAL A 34 19.80 36.43 -11.44
N VAL A 35 19.55 37.72 -11.59
CA VAL A 35 18.86 38.65 -10.71
C VAL A 35 17.35 38.40 -10.68
N GLU A 36 16.76 38.76 -9.53
CA GLU A 36 15.34 39.05 -9.25
C GLU A 36 14.44 39.34 -10.45
N GLU A 37 13.25 38.70 -10.51
CA GLU A 37 11.93 39.37 -10.39
C GLU A 37 10.80 38.31 -10.36
N PRO A 38 9.78 38.45 -9.49
CA PRO A 38 8.61 37.57 -9.48
C PRO A 38 7.51 38.14 -10.41
N ALA A 39 7.01 37.33 -11.35
CA ALA A 39 5.79 37.59 -12.10
C ALA A 39 5.03 36.25 -12.22
N GLU A 40 3.98 36.05 -11.43
CA GLU A 40 2.57 36.35 -11.76
C GLU A 40 1.96 35.44 -12.83
N VAL A 41 0.90 34.73 -12.40
CA VAL A 41 -0.34 34.40 -13.14
C VAL A 41 -0.19 33.29 -14.21
N ALA A 42 -0.56 32.05 -13.87
CA ALA A 42 -1.90 31.46 -13.99
C ALA A 42 -2.42 31.36 -15.43
N GLU A 43 -2.63 30.13 -15.91
CA GLU A 43 -3.71 29.66 -16.82
C GLU A 43 -3.76 28.12 -16.67
N GLU A 44 -4.73 27.58 -15.93
CA GLU A 44 -5.97 26.92 -16.41
C GLU A 44 -5.80 25.38 -16.56
N PRO A 45 -6.58 24.55 -15.82
CA PRO A 45 -6.60 23.11 -16.00
C PRO A 45 -7.71 22.72 -17.01
N ALA A 46 -7.30 22.19 -18.15
CA ALA A 46 -8.16 21.51 -19.13
C ALA A 46 -7.29 20.39 -19.73
N GLU A 47 -7.69 19.13 -19.88
CA GLU A 47 -9.00 18.51 -19.99
C GLU A 47 -8.97 17.06 -19.48
N ALA A 48 -10.16 16.61 -19.07
CA ALA A 48 -10.78 15.30 -19.30
C ALA A 48 -9.97 14.02 -18.98
N ALA A 49 -10.36 13.25 -17.96
CA ALA A 49 -11.58 12.41 -17.95
C ALA A 49 -11.61 11.39 -19.10
N GLU A 50 -11.10 10.19 -18.83
CA GLU A 50 -11.68 8.97 -19.39
C GLU A 50 -12.16 8.09 -18.22
N GLU A 51 -13.50 8.08 -18.11
CA GLU A 51 -14.42 7.07 -17.59
C GLU A 51 -14.09 6.22 -16.34
N PRO A 52 -14.87 6.38 -15.26
CA PRO A 52 -15.34 5.26 -14.45
C PRO A 52 -16.70 4.83 -15.01
N ALA A 53 -16.72 3.75 -15.80
CA ALA A 53 -17.95 3.08 -16.19
C ALA A 53 -17.79 1.57 -15.97
N GLU A 54 -18.30 1.11 -14.83
CA GLU A 54 -19.37 0.11 -14.79
C GLU A 54 -20.00 0.16 -13.40
N ALA A 55 -21.22 0.67 -13.40
CA ALA A 55 -22.15 0.52 -12.31
C ALA A 55 -22.56 -0.95 -12.23
N ALA A 56 -22.48 -1.53 -11.04
CA ALA A 56 -23.36 -2.63 -10.67
C ALA A 56 -24.31 -2.06 -9.61
N GLU A 57 -25.58 -2.07 -9.99
CA GLU A 57 -26.73 -1.44 -9.37
C GLU A 57 -26.94 -1.80 -7.88
N GLU A 58 -27.23 -0.79 -7.08
CA GLU A 58 -28.22 -0.89 -6.00
C GLU A 58 -29.58 -0.41 -6.56
N PRO A 59 -30.76 -0.64 -5.93
CA PRO A 59 -31.10 -1.54 -4.80
C PRO A 59 -32.42 -2.32 -5.04
N ALA A 60 -32.63 -3.45 -4.35
CA ALA A 60 -33.98 -3.98 -4.13
C ALA A 60 -34.08 -4.81 -2.84
N GLU A 61 -35.02 -4.38 -2.00
CA GLU A 61 -35.64 -5.01 -0.83
C GLU A 61 -35.44 -6.53 -0.65
N VAL A 62 -34.92 -6.91 0.52
CA VAL A 62 -35.51 -8.00 1.31
C VAL A 62 -35.60 -7.53 2.76
N VAL A 63 -36.77 -7.01 3.12
CA VAL A 63 -37.29 -7.14 4.48
C VAL A 63 -37.85 -8.54 4.58
N GLU A 64 -37.27 -9.38 5.43
CA GLU A 64 -38.00 -10.36 6.26
C GLU A 64 -37.12 -10.55 7.50
N GLU A 65 -37.60 -10.00 8.61
CA GLU A 65 -37.25 -10.38 9.97
C GLU A 65 -37.47 -11.91 10.12
N PRO A 66 -36.55 -12.62 10.78
CA PRO A 66 -36.95 -13.04 12.11
C PRO A 66 -35.91 -12.61 13.14
N ALA A 67 -36.39 -11.85 14.11
CA ALA A 67 -35.99 -12.01 15.48
C ALA A 67 -36.28 -13.47 15.87
N GLU A 68 -35.24 -14.31 15.85
CA GLU A 68 -35.28 -15.59 16.55
C GLU A 68 -34.31 -15.49 17.73
N GLU A 69 -34.97 -15.24 18.87
CA GLU A 69 -34.62 -15.52 20.25
C GLU A 69 -33.17 -15.88 20.59
N ALA A 70 -32.63 -15.04 21.47
CA ALA A 70 -31.56 -15.39 22.38
C ALA A 70 -31.88 -16.68 23.14
N GLU A 71 -31.31 -17.80 22.71
CA GLU A 71 -30.98 -18.88 23.64
C GLU A 71 -29.63 -18.55 24.28
N THR A 72 -29.71 -18.10 25.52
CA THR A 72 -28.57 -18.03 26.44
C THR A 72 -28.19 -19.46 26.80
N GLU A 73 -27.43 -20.14 25.92
CA GLU A 73 -26.62 -21.25 26.36
C GLU A 73 -25.43 -20.67 27.13
N GLU A 74 -25.26 -21.09 28.38
CA GLU A 74 -24.09 -20.77 29.18
C GLU A 74 -22.83 -21.13 28.38
N PRO A 75 -21.79 -20.25 28.32
CA PRO A 75 -20.68 -20.46 27.43
C PRO A 75 -19.86 -21.61 28.00
N THR A 76 -20.11 -22.81 27.49
CA THR A 76 -19.11 -23.87 27.52
C THR A 76 -18.14 -23.51 26.41
N ALA A 77 -17.32 -22.49 26.69
CA ALA A 77 -16.33 -21.98 25.76
C ALA A 77 -15.25 -23.06 25.53
N GLU A 78 -15.48 -23.97 24.58
CA GLU A 78 -14.43 -24.28 23.62
C GLU A 78 -14.17 -22.97 22.87
N MET A 79 -13.35 -22.09 23.45
CA MET A 79 -12.82 -20.95 22.71
C MET A 79 -12.18 -21.54 21.45
N ALA A 80 -12.63 -21.11 20.27
CA ALA A 80 -11.99 -21.47 19.03
C ALA A 80 -10.48 -21.27 19.19
N GLU A 81 -9.69 -22.33 18.96
CA GLU A 81 -8.23 -22.27 19.04
C GLU A 81 -7.71 -21.40 17.87
N VAL A 82 -7.70 -20.10 18.08
CA VAL A 82 -7.20 -19.11 17.12
C VAL A 82 -5.72 -18.82 17.38
N PRO A 83 -4.92 -18.47 16.34
CA PRO A 83 -3.47 -18.31 16.46
C PRO A 83 -3.03 -17.04 17.21
N PHE A 84 -3.96 -16.32 17.87
CA PHE A 84 -3.71 -15.09 18.59
C PHE A 84 -4.29 -15.15 20.02
N ALA A 85 -3.70 -14.36 20.93
CA ALA A 85 -4.13 -14.32 22.31
C ALA A 85 -5.49 -13.60 22.45
N VAL A 86 -6.43 -14.23 23.14
CA VAL A 86 -7.76 -13.67 23.43
C VAL A 86 -7.82 -13.25 24.90
N MET A 87 -8.21 -12.00 25.15
CA MET A 87 -8.48 -11.51 26.49
C MET A 87 -9.94 -11.78 26.85
N PRO A 88 -10.24 -12.42 28.00
CA PRO A 88 -11.61 -12.74 28.38
C PRO A 88 -12.43 -11.47 28.67
N GLY A 89 -13.71 -11.48 28.31
CA GLY A 89 -14.66 -10.39 28.48
C GLY A 89 -14.45 -9.20 27.55
N GLY A 90 -13.62 -9.34 26.51
CA GLY A 90 -13.34 -8.29 25.51
C GLY A 90 -14.16 -8.42 24.22
N PHE A 91 -14.10 -7.40 23.37
CA PHE A 91 -14.77 -7.40 22.06
C PHE A 91 -14.27 -8.49 21.12
N LEU A 92 -13.03 -8.96 21.29
CA LEU A 92 -12.49 -10.06 20.50
C LEU A 92 -13.18 -11.40 20.81
N GLU A 93 -13.53 -11.64 22.08
CA GLU A 93 -14.29 -12.83 22.46
C GLU A 93 -15.70 -12.79 21.87
N GLN A 94 -16.37 -11.62 21.91
CA GLN A 94 -17.65 -11.38 21.25
C GLN A 94 -17.58 -11.60 19.73
N ALA A 95 -16.54 -11.08 19.09
CA ALA A 95 -16.30 -11.27 17.67
C ALA A 95 -16.14 -12.76 17.30
N LEU A 96 -15.41 -13.53 18.11
CA LEU A 96 -15.24 -14.97 17.90
C LEU A 96 -16.52 -15.77 18.18
N ASN A 97 -17.41 -15.26 19.02
CA ASN A 97 -18.75 -15.82 19.22
C ASN A 97 -19.72 -15.46 18.07
N GLY A 98 -19.28 -14.68 17.09
CA GLY A 98 -20.05 -14.31 15.91
C GLY A 98 -20.95 -13.08 16.10
N ASP A 99 -20.86 -12.38 17.23
CA ASP A 99 -21.71 -11.21 17.55
C ASP A 99 -21.59 -10.08 16.51
N PHE A 100 -20.51 -10.05 15.74
CA PHE A 100 -20.22 -9.06 14.70
C PHE A 100 -20.08 -9.67 13.30
N ALA A 101 -20.44 -10.93 13.10
CA ALA A 101 -20.33 -11.58 11.80
C ALA A 101 -21.15 -10.80 10.74
N GLY A 102 -20.58 -10.63 9.54
CA GLY A 102 -21.17 -9.87 8.44
C GLY A 102 -20.98 -8.35 8.54
N THR A 103 -20.45 -7.82 9.65
CA THR A 103 -20.06 -6.40 9.72
C THR A 103 -18.83 -6.12 8.85
N THR A 104 -18.68 -4.87 8.41
CA THR A 104 -17.49 -4.40 7.69
C THR A 104 -16.83 -3.29 8.46
N VAL A 105 -15.51 -3.40 8.68
CA VAL A 105 -14.68 -2.36 9.29
C VAL A 105 -13.71 -1.81 8.25
N ILE A 106 -13.46 -0.50 8.31
CA ILE A 106 -12.47 0.15 7.44
C ILE A 106 -11.23 0.42 8.29
N VAL A 107 -10.08 -0.05 7.82
CA VAL A 107 -8.79 0.11 8.49
C VAL A 107 -7.87 0.90 7.57
N ASP A 108 -7.56 2.13 7.93
CA ASP A 108 -6.60 2.97 7.20
C ASP A 108 -5.20 2.77 7.80
N GLY A 109 -4.19 2.58 6.96
CA GLY A 109 -2.82 2.42 7.43
C GLY A 109 -1.73 2.55 6.36
N PRO A 110 -0.47 2.41 6.76
CA PRO A 110 0.67 2.74 5.90
C PRO A 110 1.15 1.60 4.99
N PHE A 111 0.66 0.36 5.19
CA PHE A 111 1.11 -0.82 4.47
C PHE A 111 0.63 -0.75 3.02
N THR A 112 1.55 -0.76 2.07
CA THR A 112 1.27 -0.46 0.65
C THR A 112 2.22 -1.17 -0.31
N ASN A 113 2.60 -2.42 -0.09
CA ASN A 113 3.56 -3.10 -0.96
C ASN A 113 3.42 -4.63 -0.92
N PRO A 114 4.02 -5.35 -1.90
CA PRO A 114 3.98 -6.82 -1.95
C PRO A 114 4.72 -7.52 -0.80
N ASP A 115 5.46 -6.81 0.05
CA ASP A 115 6.12 -7.37 1.24
C ASP A 115 5.20 -7.39 2.48
N ASP A 116 4.00 -6.79 2.40
CA ASP A 116 3.04 -6.70 3.51
C ASP A 116 2.14 -7.95 3.64
N VAL A 117 2.50 -9.04 2.96
CA VAL A 117 1.74 -10.30 2.87
C VAL A 117 1.38 -10.86 4.24
N LEU A 118 2.32 -10.86 5.20
CA LEU A 118 2.06 -11.39 6.54
C LEU A 118 0.98 -10.61 7.30
N PHE A 119 0.91 -9.29 7.07
CA PHE A 119 -0.13 -8.48 7.68
C PHE A 119 -1.50 -8.79 7.05
N MET A 120 -1.57 -8.90 5.72
CA MET A 120 -2.81 -9.30 5.03
C MET A 120 -3.25 -10.72 5.40
N GLU A 121 -2.32 -11.67 5.55
CA GLU A 121 -2.61 -13.03 6.03
C GLU A 121 -3.18 -13.00 7.46
N SER A 122 -2.68 -12.12 8.32
CA SER A 122 -3.23 -11.96 9.67
C SER A 122 -4.65 -11.37 9.66
N ILE A 123 -4.96 -10.48 8.72
CA ILE A 123 -6.31 -9.97 8.50
C ILE A 123 -7.22 -11.11 8.04
N ALA A 124 -6.81 -11.87 7.03
CA ALA A 124 -7.61 -13.00 6.53
C ALA A 124 -7.93 -14.02 7.62
N ALA A 125 -6.95 -14.37 8.47
CA ALA A 125 -7.17 -15.26 9.61
C ALA A 125 -8.15 -14.67 10.64
N PHE A 126 -8.14 -13.35 10.84
CA PHE A 126 -9.10 -12.66 11.69
C PHE A 126 -10.51 -12.67 11.08
N GLU A 127 -10.64 -12.40 9.78
CA GLU A 127 -11.92 -12.42 9.06
C GLU A 127 -12.53 -13.82 9.10
N GLU A 128 -11.73 -14.87 8.85
CA GLU A 128 -12.17 -16.26 8.93
C GLU A 128 -12.66 -16.64 10.33
N ALA A 129 -11.94 -16.21 11.36
CA ALA A 129 -12.27 -16.56 12.74
C ALA A 129 -13.50 -15.81 13.29
N THR A 130 -13.77 -14.61 12.81
CA THR A 130 -14.80 -13.72 13.40
C THR A 130 -16.01 -13.49 12.49
N GLY A 131 -15.88 -13.77 11.19
CA GLY A 131 -16.88 -13.42 10.19
C GLY A 131 -16.99 -11.92 9.90
N ILE A 132 -16.11 -11.09 10.45
CA ILE A 132 -16.03 -9.64 10.16
C ILE A 132 -15.27 -9.46 8.85
N ASN A 133 -15.71 -8.54 7.99
CA ASN A 133 -14.96 -8.13 6.81
C ASN A 133 -14.10 -6.89 7.13
N VAL A 134 -12.84 -6.90 6.72
CA VAL A 134 -11.86 -5.84 6.96
C VAL A 134 -11.48 -5.22 5.61
N ASN A 135 -12.01 -4.03 5.37
CA ASN A 135 -11.60 -3.20 4.24
C ASN A 135 -10.34 -2.40 4.62
N TYR A 136 -9.17 -2.92 4.25
CA TYR A 136 -7.90 -2.24 4.48
C TYR A 136 -7.59 -1.22 3.37
N ILE A 137 -7.39 0.04 3.77
CA ILE A 137 -6.96 1.13 2.90
C ILE A 137 -5.49 1.40 3.19
N GLY A 138 -4.62 0.95 2.29
CA GLY A 138 -3.19 1.21 2.36
C GLY A 138 -2.82 2.50 1.63
N ASP A 139 -2.15 3.42 2.31
CA ASP A 139 -1.61 4.65 1.72
C ASP A 139 -0.20 5.01 2.23
N LYS A 140 0.71 5.35 1.31
CA LYS A 140 2.07 5.82 1.65
C LYS A 140 2.06 7.17 2.36
N GLU A 141 1.01 7.96 2.18
CA GLU A 141 0.84 9.28 2.80
C GLU A 141 0.08 9.23 4.13
N PHE A 142 -0.31 8.05 4.61
CA PHE A 142 -1.08 7.87 5.85
C PHE A 142 -0.50 8.68 7.03
N GLU A 143 0.80 8.55 7.29
CA GLU A 143 1.50 9.27 8.37
C GLU A 143 1.45 10.79 8.19
N GLY A 144 1.48 11.26 6.94
CA GLY A 144 1.32 12.68 6.60
C GLY A 144 -0.10 13.18 6.86
N ARG A 145 -1.12 12.37 6.59
CA ARG A 145 -2.55 12.71 6.80
C ARG A 145 -2.94 12.79 8.28
N ILE A 146 -2.33 11.96 9.14
CA ILE A 146 -2.65 11.94 10.58
C ILE A 146 -1.78 12.89 11.42
N SER A 147 -0.72 13.46 10.83
CA SER A 147 0.16 14.40 11.52
C SER A 147 -0.57 15.73 11.79
N ILE A 148 -0.70 16.08 13.07
CA ILE A 148 -1.20 17.41 13.48
C ILE A 148 -0.02 18.38 13.41
N ALA A 149 -0.14 19.40 12.55
CA ALA A 149 0.83 20.49 12.41
C ALA A 149 0.96 21.37 13.65
#